data_AF-A0A2D4P8P4-F1
#
_entry.id   AF-A0A2D4P8P4-F1
#
_cell.length_a   1.000
_cell.length_b   1.000
_cell.length_c   1.000
_cell.angle_alpha   90.00
_cell.angle_beta   90.00
_cell.angle_gamma   90.00
#
_symmetry.space_group_name_H-M   'P 1'
#
loop_
_entity.id
_entity.type
_entity.pdbx_description
1 polymer ?
#
loop_
_entity_poly.entity_id
_entity_poly.type
_entity_poly.pdbx_seq_one_letter_code
_entity_poly.pdbx_strand_id
1 'polypeptide(L)'
;TTHSPYEERGRTKAGGPGADRSPDRVRKENHTTESTTEKEQNNSLQNNRHTLEEKPHHETSDPPQPKKRDSERNHRTGESESKAHEESKSETKKLKTLSDYAHTLQLAWNGLLVLKNSCFPTSMHILEGDLGVINGLLKDHLSGGKLTQLKIAQRLRLDQPKLDEVTRRIKQGSPNGYAVLLATQAAQGASAEGTFPVTEPGLQRRLLRNLVSYLKQKQAAGVISLPVGGAKGRDSTGMLYAFPPCEFSQQYLQSALRTLGKLEEEHMVIVIVKDTA
;
A
#
# COMPACT_ATOMS: atom_id res chain seq x y z
N THR A 1 -40.38 -6.10 -55.91
CA THR A 1 -40.85 -4.95 -56.71
C THR A 1 -41.24 -3.85 -55.73
N THR A 2 -40.26 -3.01 -55.37
CA THR A 2 -40.12 -1.58 -55.78
C THR A 2 -40.91 -0.64 -54.86
N HIS A 3 -40.24 -0.03 -53.88
CA HIS A 3 -39.66 1.33 -53.87
C HIS A 3 -40.70 2.43 -53.56
N SER A 4 -40.46 3.19 -52.49
CA SER A 4 -41.05 4.52 -52.25
C SER A 4 -39.92 5.48 -51.84
N PRO A 5 -39.83 6.71 -52.40
CA PRO A 5 -38.63 7.53 -52.36
C PRO A 5 -38.63 8.61 -51.26
N TYR A 6 -37.44 9.15 -51.06
CA TYR A 6 -37.01 10.17 -50.09
C TYR A 6 -37.22 11.59 -50.65
N GLU A 7 -37.53 12.56 -49.78
CA GLU A 7 -36.91 13.90 -49.65
C GLU A 7 -37.92 14.95 -49.16
N GLU A 8 -37.71 15.47 -47.95
CA GLU A 8 -37.85 16.92 -47.74
C GLU A 8 -36.84 17.41 -46.70
N ARG A 9 -35.92 18.24 -47.18
CA ARG A 9 -34.82 18.87 -46.44
C ARG A 9 -35.11 20.36 -46.45
N GLY A 10 -35.38 20.95 -45.30
CA GLY A 10 -35.62 22.39 -45.18
C GLY A 10 -35.12 22.95 -43.85
N ARG A 11 -33.83 23.28 -43.78
CA ARG A 11 -33.21 24.07 -42.70
C ARG A 11 -33.78 25.50 -42.72
N THR A 12 -34.19 26.02 -41.58
CA THR A 12 -34.29 27.47 -41.34
C THR A 12 -33.14 27.92 -40.44
N LYS A 13 -32.50 29.02 -40.86
CA LYS A 13 -31.34 29.67 -40.26
C LYS A 13 -31.72 31.14 -40.02
N ALA A 14 -31.24 31.66 -38.89
CA ALA A 14 -30.70 33.02 -38.70
C ALA A 14 -31.61 34.24 -38.42
N GLY A 15 -31.04 35.11 -37.56
CA GLY A 15 -31.29 36.55 -37.37
C GLY A 15 -31.80 36.86 -35.96
N GLY A 16 -31.16 37.61 -35.05
CA GLY A 16 -30.07 38.60 -34.98
C GLY A 16 -30.30 39.47 -33.70
N PRO A 17 -29.69 40.65 -33.49
CA PRO A 17 -28.29 40.93 -33.13
C PRO A 17 -28.10 41.90 -31.91
N GLY A 18 -26.81 42.18 -31.55
CA GLY A 18 -26.33 43.38 -30.81
C GLY A 18 -26.01 43.17 -29.32
N ALA A 19 -24.98 43.73 -28.67
CA ALA A 19 -23.90 44.67 -28.98
C ALA A 19 -22.82 44.46 -27.88
N ASP A 20 -21.53 44.32 -28.22
CA ASP A 20 -20.49 45.36 -28.17
C ASP A 20 -20.12 45.87 -26.75
N ARG A 21 -18.88 45.60 -26.32
CA ARG A 21 -17.98 46.46 -25.51
C ARG A 21 -16.78 45.68 -24.93
N SER A 22 -15.62 45.87 -25.55
CA SER A 22 -14.32 45.92 -24.86
C SER A 22 -14.13 47.35 -24.28
N PRO A 23 -13.32 47.57 -23.23
CA PRO A 23 -11.88 47.81 -23.50
C PRO A 23 -10.90 47.38 -22.38
N ASP A 24 -9.62 47.35 -22.79
CA ASP A 24 -8.38 47.35 -22.02
C ASP A 24 -8.33 48.23 -20.76
N ARG A 25 -7.64 47.73 -19.70
CA ARG A 25 -6.67 48.45 -18.83
C ARG A 25 -5.68 47.44 -18.25
N VAL A 26 -4.40 47.43 -18.67
CA VAL A 26 -3.28 48.30 -18.25
C VAL A 26 -2.71 47.98 -16.85
N ARG A 27 -1.51 47.37 -16.88
CA ARG A 27 -0.30 47.70 -16.08
C ARG A 27 -0.25 47.35 -14.58
N LYS A 28 0.62 46.39 -14.26
CA LYS A 28 1.79 46.60 -13.38
C LYS A 28 2.84 45.49 -13.56
N GLU A 29 3.79 45.74 -14.46
CA GLU A 29 5.18 45.35 -14.22
C GLU A 29 5.74 46.22 -13.09
N ASN A 30 6.60 45.64 -12.25
CA ASN A 30 7.69 46.35 -11.58
C ASN A 30 8.84 45.37 -11.34
N HIS A 31 9.80 45.44 -12.26
CA HIS A 31 11.25 45.40 -12.15
C HIS A 31 11.96 44.79 -10.92
N THR A 32 12.83 43.83 -11.24
CA THR A 32 14.25 43.71 -10.89
C THR A 32 14.95 44.98 -10.36
N THR A 33 15.77 44.85 -9.31
CA THR A 33 17.25 45.01 -9.34
C THR A 33 17.89 44.92 -7.94
N GLU A 34 19.11 44.39 -7.96
CA GLU A 34 20.22 44.30 -7.01
C GLU A 34 20.30 45.28 -5.82
N SER A 35 20.96 44.85 -4.72
CA SER A 35 22.27 45.40 -4.28
C SER A 35 22.77 44.87 -2.91
N THR A 36 24.07 44.53 -2.86
CA THR A 36 25.08 44.77 -1.79
C THR A 36 24.93 44.05 -0.42
N THR A 37 25.74 43.04 -0.08
CA THR A 37 27.16 42.99 0.44
C THR A 37 27.36 43.32 1.92
N GLU A 38 28.25 42.52 2.54
CA GLU A 38 28.98 42.71 3.80
C GLU A 38 28.23 42.27 5.08
N LYS A 39 28.79 41.68 6.14
CA LYS A 39 30.14 41.24 6.59
C LYS A 39 29.89 40.50 7.94
N GLU A 40 30.41 39.29 8.14
CA GLU A 40 31.58 38.97 9.00
C GLU A 40 31.36 38.84 10.53
N GLN A 41 32.09 37.85 11.08
CA GLN A 41 32.66 37.73 12.44
C GLN A 41 31.80 37.14 13.57
N ASN A 42 32.10 35.91 14.01
CA ASN A 42 33.07 35.48 15.06
C ASN A 42 32.28 35.12 16.34
N ASN A 43 32.58 34.13 17.18
CA ASN A 43 33.84 33.54 17.63
C ASN A 43 33.55 32.18 18.33
N SER A 44 34.37 31.13 18.13
CA SER A 44 35.38 30.58 19.08
C SER A 44 34.80 29.76 20.26
N LEU A 45 34.92 28.42 20.27
CA LEU A 45 36.04 27.58 20.79
C LEU A 45 36.30 27.68 22.31
N GLN A 46 36.18 26.52 22.99
CA GLN A 46 37.00 26.05 24.13
C GLN A 46 36.62 24.58 24.38
N ASN A 47 37.40 23.57 23.97
CA ASN A 47 38.68 23.10 24.50
C ASN A 47 38.56 22.44 25.89
N ASN A 48 38.72 21.12 25.95
CA ASN A 48 39.54 20.49 26.99
C ASN A 48 40.06 19.11 26.54
N ARG A 49 41.38 18.96 26.66
CA ARG A 49 42.24 17.85 26.26
C ARG A 49 43.07 17.45 27.48
N HIS A 50 43.22 16.15 27.74
CA HIS A 50 44.35 15.53 28.45
C HIS A 50 44.27 14.01 28.12
N THR A 51 45.21 13.27 27.48
CA THR A 51 46.65 12.98 27.72
C THR A 51 46.90 12.40 29.13
N LEU A 52 47.54 11.25 29.39
CA LEU A 52 48.42 10.31 28.65
C LEU A 52 48.73 9.11 29.61
N GLU A 53 49.14 7.94 29.07
CA GLU A 53 49.93 6.82 29.69
C GLU A 53 49.31 6.03 30.87
N GLU A 54 49.55 4.72 31.12
CA GLU A 54 50.69 3.83 30.85
C GLU A 54 50.24 2.32 30.90
N LYS A 55 51.08 1.42 30.35
CA LYS A 55 51.00 -0.08 30.31
C LYS A 55 51.88 -0.65 31.47
N PRO A 56 52.33 -1.94 31.61
CA PRO A 56 51.88 -3.30 31.16
C PRO A 56 52.13 -4.47 32.20
N HIS A 57 51.89 -5.74 31.79
CA HIS A 57 52.37 -7.06 32.33
C HIS A 57 51.83 -7.56 33.71
N HIS A 58 51.62 -8.86 34.01
CA HIS A 58 52.36 -10.08 33.66
C HIS A 58 51.51 -11.37 33.93
N GLU A 59 51.81 -12.40 33.12
CA GLU A 59 51.54 -13.86 33.14
C GLU A 59 51.32 -14.54 34.53
N THR A 60 50.63 -15.69 34.69
CA THR A 60 51.09 -17.03 34.27
C THR A 60 50.14 -18.17 34.74
N SER A 61 50.14 -19.27 33.97
CA SER A 61 50.03 -20.70 34.38
C SER A 61 48.68 -21.41 34.62
N ASP A 62 48.43 -22.37 33.72
CA ASP A 62 47.52 -23.54 33.78
C ASP A 62 48.25 -24.77 34.43
N PRO A 63 47.74 -26.02 34.39
CA PRO A 63 46.94 -26.79 35.38
C PRO A 63 47.74 -27.94 36.07
N PRO A 64 47.11 -28.91 36.80
CA PRO A 64 46.69 -30.17 36.12
C PRO A 64 45.42 -30.91 36.69
N GLN A 65 44.80 -31.72 35.84
CA GLN A 65 43.80 -32.78 36.15
C GLN A 65 44.40 -33.96 36.96
N PRO A 66 43.57 -34.88 37.53
CA PRO A 66 43.37 -36.17 36.83
C PRO A 66 41.99 -36.88 36.97
N LYS A 67 41.52 -37.40 35.82
CA LYS A 67 41.07 -38.77 35.47
C LYS A 67 39.92 -39.54 36.19
N LYS A 68 38.90 -39.84 35.35
CA LYS A 68 38.27 -41.16 35.01
C LYS A 68 37.59 -42.03 36.08
N ARG A 69 36.33 -42.40 35.82
CA ARG A 69 35.93 -43.84 35.77
C ARG A 69 34.64 -44.10 34.96
N ASP A 70 34.77 -44.99 33.99
CA ASP A 70 33.73 -45.74 33.26
C ASP A 70 32.80 -46.54 34.18
N SER A 71 31.54 -46.74 33.76
CA SER A 71 30.74 -47.93 34.09
C SER A 71 29.55 -48.09 33.13
N GLU A 72 29.73 -48.90 32.09
CA GLU A 72 28.66 -49.53 31.32
C GLU A 72 28.03 -50.70 32.11
N ARG A 73 26.70 -50.81 32.13
CA ARG A 73 26.01 -52.12 32.19
C ARG A 73 24.57 -52.04 31.68
N ASN A 74 24.31 -52.82 30.64
CA ASN A 74 23.03 -53.05 29.97
C ASN A 74 21.97 -53.71 30.88
N HIS A 75 20.68 -53.38 30.69
CA HIS A 75 19.66 -54.19 30.00
C HIS A 75 18.22 -54.01 30.54
N ARG A 76 17.33 -53.70 29.57
CA ARG A 76 16.01 -54.30 29.30
C ARG A 76 14.72 -53.81 29.99
N THR A 77 13.76 -53.56 29.07
CA THR A 77 12.30 -53.79 29.09
C THR A 77 11.38 -52.81 29.82
N GLY A 78 10.40 -52.30 29.07
CA GLY A 78 9.21 -51.61 29.59
C GLY A 78 8.59 -50.70 28.54
N GLU A 79 7.66 -51.22 27.75
CA GLU A 79 6.77 -50.45 26.88
C GLU A 79 5.97 -49.43 27.71
N SER A 80 5.86 -48.20 27.21
CA SER A 80 4.78 -47.27 27.57
C SER A 80 4.71 -46.15 26.55
N GLU A 81 3.75 -46.28 25.63
CA GLU A 81 3.28 -45.18 24.80
C GLU A 81 2.83 -44.03 25.70
N SER A 82 3.47 -42.87 25.53
CA SER A 82 2.87 -41.59 25.91
C SER A 82 3.15 -40.60 24.80
N LYS A 83 2.11 -40.38 23.98
CA LYS A 83 1.99 -39.23 23.08
C LYS A 83 2.01 -37.97 23.94
N ALA A 84 3.19 -37.38 24.10
CA ALA A 84 3.35 -36.04 24.65
C ALA A 84 3.88 -35.14 23.53
N HIS A 85 2.94 -34.41 22.95
CA HIS A 85 3.11 -33.03 22.51
C HIS A 85 4.38 -32.74 21.69
N GLU A 86 4.26 -32.78 20.35
CA GLU A 86 5.10 -31.91 19.53
C GLU A 86 4.81 -30.47 19.95
N GLU A 87 5.57 -29.97 20.92
CA GLU A 87 5.92 -28.56 20.95
C GLU A 87 6.59 -28.28 19.60
N SER A 88 5.76 -27.79 18.69
CA SER A 88 6.18 -27.02 17.53
C SER A 88 6.99 -25.85 18.08
N LYS A 89 8.28 -26.12 18.26
CA LYS A 89 9.33 -25.17 18.52
C LYS A 89 9.14 -24.10 17.46
N SER A 90 8.53 -22.99 17.86
CA SER A 90 8.35 -21.83 17.02
C SER A 90 9.74 -21.29 16.77
N GLU A 91 10.40 -21.87 15.76
CA GLU A 91 11.49 -21.19 15.10
C GLU A 91 10.94 -19.80 14.81
N THR A 92 11.51 -18.80 15.47
CA THR A 92 11.41 -17.41 15.07
C THR A 92 11.87 -17.35 13.62
N LYS A 93 10.95 -17.60 12.69
CA LYS A 93 11.16 -17.49 11.26
C LYS A 93 11.56 -16.04 11.07
N LYS A 94 12.86 -15.80 10.90
CA LYS A 94 13.35 -14.47 10.53
C LYS A 94 12.56 -14.09 9.30
N LEU A 95 11.74 -13.06 9.40
CA LEU A 95 10.97 -12.54 8.28
C LEU A 95 12.01 -12.06 7.26
N LYS A 96 12.09 -12.73 6.11
CA LYS A 96 13.07 -12.41 5.06
C LYS A 96 12.42 -11.67 3.92
N THR A 97 11.12 -11.87 3.72
CA THR A 97 10.36 -11.30 2.60
C THR A 97 9.20 -10.44 3.10
N LEU A 98 8.73 -9.53 2.24
CA LEU A 98 7.55 -8.73 2.53
C LEU A 98 6.29 -9.59 2.60
N SER A 99 6.23 -10.67 1.82
CA SER A 99 5.20 -11.68 1.90
C SER A 99 5.19 -12.33 3.29
N ASP A 100 6.34 -12.76 3.84
CA ASP A 100 6.38 -13.31 5.21
C ASP A 100 5.88 -12.29 6.24
N TYR A 101 6.31 -11.03 6.13
CA TYR A 101 5.83 -9.95 6.99
C TYR A 101 4.31 -9.76 6.86
N ALA A 102 3.77 -9.77 5.64
CA ALA A 102 2.34 -9.64 5.40
C ALA A 102 1.53 -10.76 6.07
N HIS A 103 2.05 -11.99 6.14
CA HIS A 103 1.39 -13.10 6.85
C HIS A 103 1.34 -12.90 8.37
N THR A 104 2.15 -12.01 8.95
CA THR A 104 2.03 -11.63 10.36
C THR A 104 0.90 -10.62 10.61
N LEU A 105 0.43 -9.96 9.55
CA LEU A 105 -0.67 -9.01 9.58
C LEU A 105 -2.01 -9.71 9.33
N GLN A 106 -3.10 -9.10 9.79
CA GLN A 106 -4.44 -9.62 9.54
C GLN A 106 -4.82 -9.43 8.07
N LEU A 107 -5.15 -10.55 7.39
CA LEU A 107 -5.66 -10.53 6.02
C LEU A 107 -7.04 -9.85 6.00
N ALA A 108 -7.12 -8.68 5.36
CA ALA A 108 -8.33 -7.88 5.26
C ALA A 108 -9.10 -8.15 3.97
N TRP A 109 -8.43 -8.45 2.86
CA TRP A 109 -9.05 -8.74 1.56
C TRP A 109 -8.17 -9.62 0.68
N ASN A 110 -8.78 -10.48 -0.14
CA ASN A 110 -8.08 -11.31 -1.12
C ASN A 110 -8.98 -11.45 -2.35
N GLY A 111 -8.43 -11.18 -3.54
CA GLY A 111 -9.20 -11.18 -4.77
C GLY A 111 -8.41 -10.67 -5.97
N LEU A 112 -9.11 -10.08 -6.92
CA LEU A 112 -8.54 -9.56 -8.17
C LEU A 112 -8.65 -8.03 -8.23
N LEU A 113 -7.53 -7.32 -8.36
CA LEU A 113 -7.54 -5.96 -8.89
C LEU A 113 -7.70 -6.04 -10.41
N VAL A 114 -8.54 -5.20 -11.00
CA VAL A 114 -8.83 -5.21 -12.44
C VAL A 114 -8.54 -3.85 -13.03
N LEU A 115 -7.76 -3.81 -14.11
CA LEU A 115 -7.51 -2.62 -14.91
C LEU A 115 -7.64 -2.97 -16.39
N LYS A 116 -8.59 -2.33 -17.08
CA LYS A 116 -8.95 -2.66 -18.47
C LYS A 116 -9.23 -4.17 -18.60
N ASN A 117 -8.50 -4.85 -19.48
CA ASN A 117 -8.65 -6.28 -19.76
C ASN A 117 -7.62 -7.11 -19.00
N SER A 118 -7.04 -6.60 -17.91
CA SER A 118 -6.06 -7.32 -17.08
C SER A 118 -6.53 -7.43 -15.65
N CYS A 119 -6.32 -8.60 -15.05
CA CYS A 119 -6.52 -8.83 -13.63
C CYS A 119 -5.21 -9.20 -12.93
N PHE A 120 -5.11 -8.78 -11.68
CA PHE A 120 -3.93 -8.93 -10.84
C PHE A 120 -4.38 -9.57 -9.53
N PRO A 121 -4.04 -10.86 -9.30
CA PRO A 121 -4.31 -11.51 -8.02
C PRO A 121 -3.59 -10.78 -6.88
N THR A 122 -4.33 -10.37 -5.86
CA THR A 122 -3.82 -9.48 -4.80
C THR A 122 -4.39 -9.87 -3.44
N SER A 123 -3.50 -9.99 -2.46
CA SER A 123 -3.83 -10.13 -1.04
C SER A 123 -3.56 -8.80 -0.33
N MET A 124 -4.51 -8.33 0.47
CA MET A 124 -4.43 -7.09 1.22
C MET A 124 -4.49 -7.36 2.72
N HIS A 125 -3.49 -6.88 3.46
CA HIS A 125 -3.37 -7.07 4.90
C HIS A 125 -3.38 -5.72 5.61
N ILE A 126 -4.01 -5.63 6.78
CA ILE A 126 -4.18 -4.35 7.48
C ILE A 126 -2.86 -3.82 8.06
N LEU A 127 -2.58 -2.55 7.80
CA LEU A 127 -1.46 -1.81 8.38
C LEU A 127 -1.96 -0.89 9.51
N GLU A 128 -3.06 -0.16 9.27
CA GLU A 128 -3.67 0.75 10.23
C GLU A 128 -5.15 1.03 9.88
N GLY A 129 -5.88 1.65 10.82
CA GLY A 129 -7.29 2.00 10.68
C GLY A 129 -8.24 0.86 11.07
N ASP A 130 -9.50 0.96 10.63
CA ASP A 130 -10.58 0.07 11.06
C ASP A 130 -10.96 -0.97 10.00
N LEU A 131 -10.97 -2.25 10.39
CA LEU A 131 -11.43 -3.35 9.55
C LEU A 131 -12.94 -3.26 9.25
N GLY A 132 -13.72 -2.62 10.12
CA GLY A 132 -15.14 -2.33 9.92
C GLY A 132 -15.42 -1.51 8.65
N VAL A 133 -14.54 -0.56 8.31
CA VAL A 133 -14.60 0.21 7.05
C VAL A 133 -14.50 -0.72 5.84
N ILE A 134 -13.58 -1.68 5.88
CA ILE A 134 -13.33 -2.63 4.80
C ILE A 134 -14.51 -3.58 4.66
N ASN A 135 -14.96 -4.16 5.77
CA ASN A 135 -16.13 -5.03 5.81
C ASN A 135 -17.42 -4.28 5.45
N GLY A 136 -17.49 -2.96 5.61
CA GLY A 136 -18.62 -2.15 5.18
C GLY A 136 -18.60 -1.86 3.67
N LEU A 137 -17.45 -1.44 3.15
CA LEU A 137 -17.32 -0.91 1.79
C LEU A 137 -16.96 -1.96 0.73
N LEU A 138 -16.31 -3.07 1.10
CA LEU A 138 -15.90 -4.14 0.19
C LEU A 138 -16.85 -5.35 0.24
N LYS A 139 -18.15 -5.09 0.34
CA LYS A 139 -19.22 -6.09 0.24
C LYS A 139 -19.79 -6.13 -1.17
N ASP A 140 -20.09 -7.33 -1.62
CA ASP A 140 -20.92 -7.53 -2.80
C ASP A 140 -22.40 -7.42 -2.39
N HIS A 141 -23.08 -6.39 -2.89
CA HIS A 141 -24.49 -6.15 -2.58
C HIS A 141 -25.43 -7.19 -3.21
N LEU A 142 -25.00 -7.91 -4.26
CA LEU A 142 -25.83 -8.90 -4.93
C LEU A 142 -25.82 -10.24 -4.20
N SER A 143 -24.63 -10.70 -3.79
CA SER A 143 -24.47 -11.98 -3.06
C SER A 143 -24.51 -11.84 -1.54
N GLY A 144 -24.41 -10.61 -1.01
CA GLY A 144 -24.20 -10.36 0.42
C GLY A 144 -22.80 -10.76 0.92
N GLY A 145 -21.96 -11.31 0.04
CA GLY A 145 -20.63 -11.79 0.35
C GLY A 145 -19.55 -10.71 0.26
N LYS A 146 -18.29 -11.14 0.32
CA LYS A 146 -17.14 -10.26 0.13
C LYS A 146 -16.90 -10.01 -1.35
N LEU A 147 -16.66 -8.77 -1.74
CA LEU A 147 -16.36 -8.44 -3.13
C LEU A 147 -15.06 -9.12 -3.55
N THR A 148 -15.06 -9.90 -4.63
CA THR A 148 -13.89 -10.68 -5.07
C THR A 148 -13.09 -9.98 -6.18
N GLN A 149 -13.66 -8.93 -6.80
CA GLN A 149 -13.03 -8.17 -7.87
C GLN A 149 -13.19 -6.66 -7.66
N LEU A 150 -12.10 -5.92 -7.82
CA LEU A 150 -12.02 -4.47 -7.63
C LEU A 150 -11.51 -3.81 -8.91
N LYS A 151 -12.42 -3.12 -9.63
CA LYS A 151 -12.10 -2.49 -10.92
C LYS A 151 -11.61 -1.06 -10.74
N ILE A 152 -10.34 -0.83 -11.07
CA ILE A 152 -9.74 0.50 -11.16
C ILE A 152 -10.32 1.22 -12.38
N ALA A 153 -11.16 2.22 -12.10
CA ALA A 153 -11.85 3.00 -13.13
C ALA A 153 -11.24 4.39 -13.32
N GLN A 154 -10.56 4.90 -12.30
CA GLN A 154 -10.01 6.25 -12.26
C GLN A 154 -8.55 6.24 -11.83
N ARG A 155 -7.88 7.38 -11.97
CA ARG A 155 -6.51 7.59 -11.50
C ARG A 155 -6.38 8.92 -10.76
N LEU A 156 -5.62 8.94 -9.68
CA LEU A 156 -5.23 10.14 -8.95
C LEU A 156 -3.77 10.43 -9.28
N ARG A 157 -3.43 11.63 -9.73
CA ARG A 157 -2.03 12.01 -9.93
C ARG A 157 -1.30 12.06 -8.58
N LEU A 158 -0.01 11.71 -8.58
CA LEU A 158 0.84 11.73 -7.37
C LEU A 158 1.49 13.12 -7.17
N ASP A 159 0.72 14.18 -7.33
CA ASP A 159 1.14 15.55 -7.03
C ASP A 159 0.79 15.92 -5.58
N GLN A 160 1.64 16.72 -4.95
CA GLN A 160 1.53 17.07 -3.53
C GLN A 160 0.12 17.53 -3.12
N PRO A 161 -0.58 18.43 -3.86
CA PRO A 161 -1.91 18.86 -3.48
C PRO A 161 -2.94 17.72 -3.43
N LYS A 162 -2.80 16.70 -4.30
CA LYS A 162 -3.69 15.52 -4.29
C LYS A 162 -3.37 14.59 -3.14
N LEU A 163 -2.10 14.43 -2.79
CA LEU A 163 -1.66 13.62 -1.65
C LEU A 163 -2.08 14.26 -0.32
N ASP A 164 -1.96 15.58 -0.20
CA ASP A 164 -2.42 16.35 0.96
C ASP A 164 -3.92 16.19 1.16
N GLU A 165 -4.69 16.20 0.07
CA GLU A 165 -6.14 16.02 0.10
C GLU A 165 -6.55 14.60 0.54
N VAL A 166 -5.79 13.56 0.17
CA VAL A 166 -5.99 12.19 0.69
C VAL A 166 -5.62 12.12 2.17
N THR A 167 -4.47 12.69 2.55
CA THR A 167 -4.02 12.77 3.96
C THR A 167 -5.04 13.50 4.82
N ARG A 168 -5.59 14.59 4.30
CA ARG A 168 -6.64 15.39 4.94
C ARG A 168 -7.88 14.54 5.17
N ARG A 169 -8.34 13.78 4.17
CA ARG A 169 -9.48 12.87 4.33
C ARG A 169 -9.25 11.79 5.40
N ILE A 170 -8.05 11.21 5.46
CA ILE A 170 -7.68 10.25 6.50
C ILE A 170 -7.77 10.90 7.89
N LYS A 171 -7.18 12.09 8.05
CA LYS A 171 -7.10 12.80 9.35
C LYS A 171 -8.42 13.43 9.80
N GLN A 172 -9.24 13.88 8.86
CA GLN A 172 -10.53 14.54 9.15
C GLN A 172 -11.69 13.55 9.30
N GLY A 173 -11.51 12.31 8.85
CA GLY A 173 -12.49 11.26 9.07
C GLY A 173 -12.64 10.93 10.56
N SER A 174 -13.73 10.23 10.89
CA SER A 174 -13.86 9.56 12.19
C SER A 174 -12.66 8.61 12.40
N PRO A 175 -12.25 8.30 13.64
CA PRO A 175 -11.24 7.28 13.92
C PRO A 175 -11.52 5.93 13.22
N ASN A 176 -12.80 5.64 12.95
CA ASN A 176 -13.28 4.46 12.22
C ASN A 176 -13.69 4.79 10.77
N GLY A 177 -13.09 5.83 10.19
CA GLY A 177 -13.43 6.38 8.87
C GLY A 177 -12.48 5.97 7.77
N TYR A 178 -11.38 5.28 8.09
CA TYR A 178 -10.39 4.87 7.10
C TYR A 178 -9.73 3.54 7.45
N ALA A 179 -9.09 2.93 6.46
CA ALA A 179 -8.18 1.81 6.63
C ALA A 179 -7.03 1.89 5.63
N VAL A 180 -5.84 1.49 6.04
CA VAL A 180 -4.66 1.38 5.18
C VAL A 180 -4.19 -0.07 5.15
N LEU A 181 -3.94 -0.58 3.95
CA LEU A 181 -3.61 -1.97 3.70
C LEU A 181 -2.31 -2.10 2.90
N LEU A 182 -1.52 -3.12 3.24
CA LEU A 182 -0.44 -3.63 2.41
C LEU A 182 -1.00 -4.61 1.39
N ALA A 183 -0.87 -4.29 0.11
CA ALA A 183 -1.22 -5.17 -0.99
C ALA A 183 0.02 -5.88 -1.54
N THR A 184 0.01 -7.21 -1.54
CA THR A 184 1.05 -8.07 -2.12
C THR A 184 0.45 -8.99 -3.18
N GLN A 185 1.32 -9.57 -4.01
CA GLN A 185 0.92 -10.56 -5.00
C GLN A 185 0.26 -11.76 -4.28
N ALA A 186 -0.99 -12.09 -4.63
CA ALA A 186 -1.61 -13.28 -4.08
C ALA A 186 -0.90 -14.53 -4.63
N ALA A 187 -0.61 -15.49 -3.75
CA ALA A 187 -0.08 -16.79 -4.14
C ALA A 187 -1.10 -17.53 -5.03
N GLN A 188 -0.62 -18.14 -6.11
CA GLN A 188 -1.47 -18.98 -6.96
C GLN A 188 -1.95 -20.17 -6.12
N GLY A 189 -3.26 -20.30 -5.92
CA GLY A 189 -3.85 -21.35 -5.06
C GLY A 189 -4.39 -20.86 -3.71
N ALA A 190 -3.98 -19.69 -3.22
CA ALA A 190 -4.39 -19.19 -1.90
C ALA A 190 -5.73 -18.44 -1.98
N SER A 191 -6.84 -19.17 -2.17
CA SER A 191 -8.13 -18.75 -1.65
C SER A 191 -8.47 -19.69 -0.50
N ALA A 192 -8.69 -19.16 0.69
CA ALA A 192 -9.17 -19.94 1.84
C ALA A 192 -10.56 -20.57 1.60
N GLU A 193 -11.21 -20.20 0.48
CA GLU A 193 -12.54 -20.62 0.03
C GLU A 193 -12.50 -21.26 -1.38
N GLY A 194 -11.43 -22.00 -1.70
CA GLY A 194 -11.39 -23.04 -2.76
C GLY A 194 -11.61 -22.60 -4.23
N THR A 195 -11.96 -21.34 -4.47
CA THR A 195 -12.38 -20.85 -5.77
C THR A 195 -11.80 -19.44 -5.91
N PHE A 196 -10.77 -19.28 -6.73
CA PHE A 196 -10.54 -17.96 -7.30
C PHE A 196 -11.82 -17.59 -8.05
N PRO A 197 -12.30 -16.34 -7.95
CA PRO A 197 -13.46 -15.94 -8.73
C PRO A 197 -13.18 -16.31 -10.19
N VAL A 198 -14.14 -16.99 -10.81
CA VAL A 198 -14.11 -17.29 -12.24
C VAL A 198 -13.74 -15.98 -12.92
N THR A 199 -12.57 -15.97 -13.54
CA THR A 199 -12.07 -14.76 -14.17
C THR A 199 -12.99 -14.49 -15.35
N GLU A 200 -13.65 -13.33 -15.34
CA GLU A 200 -14.60 -12.93 -16.37
C GLU A 200 -14.02 -13.20 -17.77
N PRO A 201 -14.82 -13.72 -18.72
CA PRO A 201 -14.35 -14.00 -20.07
C PRO A 201 -13.65 -12.78 -20.68
N GLY A 202 -12.39 -12.95 -21.10
CA GLY A 202 -11.58 -11.89 -21.72
C GLY A 202 -10.63 -11.13 -20.79
N LEU A 203 -10.63 -11.41 -19.47
CA LEU A 203 -9.64 -10.84 -18.56
C LEU A 203 -8.33 -11.63 -18.57
N GLN A 204 -7.22 -10.93 -18.84
CA GLN A 204 -5.89 -11.52 -18.85
C GLN A 204 -5.26 -11.46 -17.45
N ARG A 205 -4.95 -12.61 -16.86
CA ARG A 205 -4.22 -12.67 -15.59
C ARG A 205 -2.77 -12.19 -15.77
N ARG A 206 -2.36 -11.25 -14.93
CA ARG A 206 -1.02 -10.64 -14.91
C ARG A 206 -0.50 -10.59 -13.47
N LEU A 207 0.81 -10.48 -13.32
CA LEU A 207 1.44 -10.30 -12.00
C LEU A 207 1.24 -8.87 -11.50
N LEU A 208 1.09 -8.69 -10.20
CA LEU A 208 0.91 -7.38 -9.54
C LEU A 208 1.99 -6.37 -9.96
N ARG A 209 3.24 -6.83 -10.17
CA ARG A 209 4.37 -6.02 -10.66
C ARG A 209 4.04 -5.23 -11.94
N ASN A 210 3.17 -5.77 -12.80
CA ASN A 210 2.76 -5.10 -14.04
C ASN A 210 1.82 -3.92 -13.76
N LEU A 211 0.91 -4.06 -12.78
CA LEU A 211 0.06 -2.96 -12.32
C LEU A 211 0.90 -1.89 -11.61
N VAL A 212 1.81 -2.31 -10.73
CA VAL A 212 2.74 -1.42 -10.03
C VAL A 212 3.54 -0.59 -11.04
N SER A 213 4.20 -1.26 -12.00
CA SER A 213 4.99 -0.60 -13.05
C SER A 213 4.15 0.37 -13.87
N TYR A 214 2.92 -0.02 -14.25
CA TYR A 214 2.00 0.85 -14.97
C TYR A 214 1.67 2.12 -14.18
N LEU A 215 1.29 1.99 -12.91
CA LEU A 215 0.91 3.11 -12.05
C LEU A 215 2.11 4.04 -11.76
N LYS A 216 3.31 3.47 -11.54
CA LYS A 216 4.56 4.23 -11.43
C LYS A 216 4.85 5.03 -12.70
N GLN A 217 4.74 4.40 -13.87
CA GLN A 217 4.96 5.08 -15.16
C GLN A 217 3.92 6.20 -15.39
N LYS A 218 2.68 5.96 -14.98
CA LYS A 218 1.61 6.96 -15.07
C LYS A 218 1.68 8.04 -13.98
N GLN A 219 2.61 7.93 -13.03
CA GLN A 219 2.74 8.83 -11.89
C GLN A 219 1.39 9.06 -11.20
N ALA A 220 0.68 7.95 -10.96
CA ALA A 220 -0.69 7.98 -10.47
C ALA A 220 -1.00 6.80 -9.54
N ALA A 221 -1.94 6.99 -8.62
CA ALA A 221 -2.62 5.93 -7.90
C ALA A 221 -3.87 5.47 -8.66
N GLY A 222 -4.22 4.19 -8.54
CA GLY A 222 -5.52 3.69 -8.99
C GLY A 222 -6.64 4.19 -8.07
N VAL A 223 -7.81 4.47 -8.62
CA VAL A 223 -8.96 4.97 -7.85
C VAL A 223 -10.20 4.14 -8.15
N ILE A 224 -10.90 3.75 -7.08
CA ILE A 224 -12.16 2.99 -7.10
C ILE A 224 -13.16 3.68 -6.18
N SER A 225 -14.35 4.00 -6.71
CA SER A 225 -15.48 4.47 -5.91
C SER A 225 -16.24 3.27 -5.34
N LEU A 226 -16.59 3.34 -4.06
CA LEU A 226 -17.29 2.29 -3.32
C LEU A 226 -18.68 2.82 -2.88
N PRO A 227 -19.75 2.00 -2.98
CA PRO A 227 -19.75 0.60 -3.42
C PRO A 227 -19.54 0.45 -4.94
N VAL A 228 -18.86 -0.63 -5.34
CA VAL A 228 -18.58 -0.92 -6.76
C VAL A 228 -19.91 -1.19 -7.49
N GLY A 229 -20.20 -0.43 -8.56
CA GLY A 229 -21.43 -0.58 -9.34
C GLY A 229 -22.53 0.45 -9.03
N GLY A 230 -22.30 1.38 -8.10
CA GLY A 230 -23.12 2.59 -7.97
C GLY A 230 -24.50 2.40 -7.33
N ALA A 231 -24.62 1.48 -6.38
CA ALA A 231 -25.84 1.38 -5.57
C ALA A 231 -26.10 2.71 -4.84
N LYS A 232 -27.20 3.39 -5.19
CA LYS A 232 -27.68 4.64 -4.56
C LYS A 232 -28.40 4.40 -3.23
N GLY A 233 -27.98 3.40 -2.47
CA GLY A 233 -28.45 3.18 -1.10
C GLY A 233 -27.67 4.10 -0.16
N ARG A 234 -28.33 4.61 0.89
CA ARG A 234 -27.78 5.59 1.85
C ARG A 234 -26.77 4.97 2.83
N ASP A 235 -26.06 3.94 2.38
CA ASP A 235 -25.25 3.07 3.23
C ASP A 235 -23.79 3.23 2.85
N SER A 236 -23.07 4.07 3.61
CA SER A 236 -21.61 4.15 3.65
C SER A 236 -20.92 4.15 2.27
N THR A 237 -20.75 5.32 1.66
CA THR A 237 -19.90 5.46 0.46
C THR A 237 -18.44 5.68 0.85
N GLY A 238 -17.54 5.50 -0.12
CA GLY A 238 -16.13 5.80 0.10
C GLY A 238 -15.28 5.67 -1.14
N MET A 239 -13.99 5.93 -0.97
CA MET A 239 -12.99 5.90 -2.01
C MET A 239 -11.84 4.98 -1.61
N LEU A 240 -11.41 4.15 -2.56
CA LEU A 240 -10.21 3.34 -2.46
C LEU A 240 -9.14 3.89 -3.40
N TYR A 241 -7.96 4.13 -2.85
CA TYR A 241 -6.77 4.61 -3.55
C TYR A 241 -5.69 3.52 -3.51
N ALA A 242 -5.24 3.08 -4.68
CA ALA A 242 -4.22 2.06 -4.83
C ALA A 242 -2.90 2.70 -5.25
N PHE A 243 -2.05 3.00 -4.26
CA PHE A 243 -0.78 3.68 -4.46
C PHE A 243 0.32 2.67 -4.85
N PRO A 244 1.05 2.90 -5.97
CA PRO A 244 2.32 2.22 -6.16
C PRO A 244 3.36 2.70 -5.13
N PRO A 245 4.52 2.04 -5.00
CA PRO A 245 5.61 2.52 -4.15
C PRO A 245 6.03 3.95 -4.54
N CYS A 246 5.78 4.89 -3.63
CA CYS A 246 6.06 6.32 -3.74
C CYS A 246 6.32 6.92 -2.34
N GLU A 247 6.71 8.19 -2.27
CA GLU A 247 7.00 8.87 -1.00
C GLU A 247 5.82 8.82 -0.02
N PHE A 248 4.59 9.07 -0.49
CA PHE A 248 3.38 8.96 0.32
C PHE A 248 3.15 7.55 0.87
N SER A 249 3.29 6.51 0.03
CA SER A 249 3.02 5.14 0.46
C SER A 249 4.06 4.62 1.47
N GLN A 250 5.31 5.07 1.37
CA GLN A 250 6.41 4.64 2.25
C GLN A 250 6.17 4.98 3.72
N GLN A 251 5.37 6.02 3.99
CA GLN A 251 5.02 6.47 5.35
C GLN A 251 4.34 5.35 6.15
N TYR A 252 3.53 4.52 5.49
CA TYR A 252 2.78 3.43 6.13
C TYR A 252 3.59 2.12 6.23
N LEU A 253 4.77 2.06 5.62
CA LEU A 253 5.60 0.84 5.55
C LEU A 253 6.82 0.91 6.47
N GLN A 254 6.90 1.88 7.37
CA GLN A 254 8.04 2.06 8.27
C GLN A 254 8.28 0.85 9.17
N SER A 255 7.22 0.22 9.68
CA SER A 255 7.33 -1.01 10.49
C SER A 255 7.88 -2.19 9.67
N ALA A 256 7.44 -2.34 8.41
CA ALA A 256 7.95 -3.36 7.51
C ALA A 256 9.43 -3.10 7.16
N LEU A 257 9.79 -1.86 6.83
CA LEU A 257 11.16 -1.44 6.55
C LEU A 257 12.09 -1.66 7.74
N ARG A 258 11.65 -1.34 8.96
CA ARG A 258 12.42 -1.60 10.19
C ARG A 258 12.69 -3.09 10.39
N THR A 259 11.72 -3.93 10.05
CA THR A 259 11.79 -5.37 10.25
C THR A 259 12.63 -6.07 9.18
N LEU A 260 12.49 -5.66 7.92
CA LEU A 260 13.09 -6.34 6.75
C LEU A 260 14.35 -5.64 6.23
N GLY A 261 14.60 -4.38 6.62
CA GLY A 261 15.66 -3.52 6.10
C GLY A 261 15.39 -2.96 4.70
N LYS A 262 14.84 -3.79 3.80
CA LYS A 262 14.48 -3.40 2.42
C LYS A 262 13.21 -4.11 1.96
N LEU A 263 12.45 -3.46 1.07
CA LEU A 263 11.26 -4.01 0.43
C LEU A 263 11.57 -4.35 -1.02
N GLU A 264 12.08 -5.57 -1.26
CA GLU A 264 12.41 -6.02 -2.62
C GLU A 264 11.19 -6.52 -3.40
N GLU A 265 10.16 -6.97 -2.69
CA GLU A 265 8.96 -7.48 -3.33
C GLU A 265 8.03 -6.36 -3.80
N GLU A 266 7.36 -6.66 -4.90
CA GLU A 266 6.40 -5.77 -5.54
C GLU A 266 5.15 -5.66 -4.67
N HIS A 267 4.87 -4.44 -4.23
CA HIS A 267 3.79 -4.15 -3.30
C HIS A 267 3.08 -2.86 -3.66
N MET A 268 1.92 -2.66 -3.06
CA MET A 268 1.16 -1.42 -3.12
C MET A 268 0.63 -1.08 -1.73
N VAL A 269 0.33 0.19 -1.50
CA VAL A 269 -0.43 0.63 -0.33
C VAL A 269 -1.83 1.00 -0.79
N ILE A 270 -2.84 0.40 -0.17
CA ILE A 270 -4.24 0.69 -0.44
C ILE A 270 -4.76 1.54 0.71
N VAL A 271 -5.31 2.70 0.39
CA VAL A 271 -5.99 3.57 1.36
C VAL A 271 -7.47 3.53 1.04
N ILE A 272 -8.29 3.18 2.01
CA ILE A 272 -9.75 3.23 1.92
C ILE A 272 -10.23 4.31 2.87
N VAL A 273 -10.99 5.27 2.35
CA VAL A 273 -11.61 6.33 3.14
C VAL A 273 -13.11 6.26 2.94
N LYS A 274 -13.86 6.22 4.03
CA LYS A 274 -15.31 6.38 4.05
C LYS A 274 -15.66 7.86 3.91
N ASP A 275 -16.64 8.18 3.08
CA ASP A 275 -17.16 9.54 3.02
C ASP A 275 -17.83 9.88 4.35
N THR A 276 -17.47 11.04 4.91
CA THR A 276 -18.20 11.61 6.04
C THR A 276 -19.55 12.10 5.54
N ALA A 277 -20.63 11.54 6.09
CA ALA A 277 -22.00 12.00 5.86
C ALA A 277 -22.22 13.41 6.41
#